data_AF-A0A7W9FDL8-F1
#
_entry.id   AF-A0A7W9FDL8-F1
#
_cell.length_a   1.000
_cell.length_b   1.000
_cell.length_c   1.000
_cell.angle_alpha   90.00
_cell.angle_beta   90.00
_cell.angle_gamma   90.00
#
_symmetry.space_group_name_H-M   'P 1'
#
loop_
_entity.id
_entity.type
_entity.pdbx_description
1 polymer ?
#
loop_
_entity_poly.entity_id
_entity_poly.type
_entity_poly.pdbx_seq_one_letter_code
_entity_poly.pdbx_strand_id
1 'polypeptide(L)' 'MLPPWIAFPDLGRTSIAWRRGDGADYLDDFHRMLDALSPVERDAYEAAHPEQDEWYGFYAYFRERPWS' A
#
# COMPACT_ATOMS: atom_id res chain seq x y z
N MET A 1 -3.58 -4.47 7.78
CA MET A 1 -3.59 -2.99 7.72
C MET A 1 -4.56 -2.57 6.62
N LEU A 2 -5.00 -1.32 6.58
CA LEU A 2 -5.83 -0.79 5.48
C LEU A 2 -4.93 -0.26 4.36
N PRO A 3 -5.37 -0.21 3.10
CA PRO A 3 -4.60 0.46 2.07
C PRO A 3 -4.48 1.96 2.38
N PRO A 4 -3.43 2.64 1.90
CA PRO A 4 -3.18 4.05 2.19
C PRO A 4 -4.34 5.00 1.85
N TRP A 5 -5.09 4.73 0.76
CA TRP A 5 -6.25 5.54 0.37
C TRP A 5 -7.46 5.40 1.28
N ILE A 6 -7.49 4.38 2.15
CA ILE A 6 -8.53 4.24 3.18
C ILE A 6 -8.02 4.79 4.51
N ALA A 7 -6.75 4.55 4.86
CA ALA A 7 -6.17 5.01 6.12
C ALA A 7 -5.90 6.52 6.14
N PHE A 8 -5.53 7.11 4.99
CA PHE A 8 -5.22 8.52 4.81
C PHE A 8 -5.91 9.06 3.54
N PRO A 9 -7.25 9.21 3.55
CA PRO A 9 -8.01 9.58 2.36
C PRO A 9 -7.68 10.98 1.82
N ASP A 10 -7.12 11.86 2.65
CA ASP A 10 -6.72 13.22 2.25
C ASP A 10 -5.32 13.27 1.62
N LEU A 11 -4.56 12.16 1.65
CA LEU A 11 -3.20 12.10 1.14
C LEU A 11 -3.15 11.38 -0.20
N GLY A 12 -3.08 12.15 -1.29
CA GLY A 12 -2.87 11.58 -2.61
C GLY A 12 -1.53 10.84 -2.72
N ARG A 13 -1.42 9.90 -3.68
CA ARG A 13 -0.27 8.99 -3.84
C ARG A 13 1.09 9.69 -3.92
N THR A 14 1.16 10.90 -4.49
CA THR A 14 2.40 11.65 -4.69
C THR A 14 2.75 12.59 -3.53
N SER A 15 1.96 12.58 -2.46
CA SER A 15 2.15 13.44 -1.29
C SER A 15 3.53 13.25 -0.65
N ILE A 16 4.13 14.35 -0.21
CA ILE A 16 5.40 14.34 0.51
C ILE A 16 5.29 13.66 1.89
N ALA A 17 4.08 13.56 2.45
CA ALA A 17 3.81 12.87 3.71
C ALA A 17 4.15 11.37 3.63
N TRP A 18 4.12 10.77 2.45
CA TRP A 18 4.54 9.39 2.22
C TRP A 18 6.06 9.17 2.28
N ARG A 19 6.84 10.26 2.29
CA ARG A 19 8.30 10.23 2.31
C ARG A 19 8.89 10.62 3.66
N ARG A 20 8.06 11.07 4.61
CA ARG A 20 8.51 11.48 5.96
C ARG A 20 7.38 11.40 6.98
N GLY A 21 7.73 11.00 8.21
CA GLY A 21 6.82 10.98 9.35
C GLY A 21 5.83 9.83 9.25
N ASP A 22 4.68 9.98 9.91
CA ASP A 22 3.69 8.90 10.09
C ASP A 22 3.26 8.23 8.77
N GLY A 23 3.21 8.96 7.66
CA GLY A 23 2.89 8.39 6.35
C GLY A 23 3.99 7.46 5.81
N ALA A 24 5.27 7.81 6.03
CA ALA A 24 6.38 6.95 5.64
C ALA A 24 6.39 5.66 6.47
N ASP A 25 6.23 5.78 7.80
CA ASP A 25 6.19 4.62 8.70
C ASP A 25 5.00 3.71 8.37
N TYR A 26 3.83 4.30 8.05
CA TYR A 26 2.67 3.54 7.62
C TYR A 26 2.90 2.77 6.32
N LEU A 27 3.51 3.40 5.30
CA LEU A 27 3.83 2.71 4.05
C LEU A 27 4.85 1.59 4.24
N ASP A 28 5.80 1.79 5.14
CA ASP A 28 6.81 0.79 5.49
C ASP A 28 6.17 -0.46 6.11
N ASP A 29 5.34 -0.26 7.14
CA ASP A 29 4.60 -1.33 7.80
C ASP A 29 3.59 -1.99 6.86
N PHE A 30 2.91 -1.19 6.03
CA PHE A 30 1.96 -1.69 5.04
C PHE A 30 2.64 -2.57 4.01
N HIS A 31 3.81 -2.16 3.52
CA HIS A 31 4.60 -2.93 2.58
C HIS A 31 5.06 -4.25 3.21
N ARG A 32 5.60 -4.21 4.43
CA ARG A 32 5.99 -5.42 5.18
C ARG A 32 4.82 -6.38 5.37
N MET A 33 3.64 -5.86 5.72
CA MET A 33 2.44 -6.67 5.87
C MET A 33 2.03 -7.32 4.53
N LEU A 34 1.98 -6.55 3.44
CA LEU A 34 1.63 -7.07 2.12
C LEU A 34 2.60 -8.17 1.68
N ASP A 35 3.89 -7.97 1.96
CA ASP A 35 4.92 -8.92 1.55
C ASP A 35 4.86 -10.23 2.34
N ALA A 36 4.46 -10.16 3.61
CA ALA A 36 4.25 -11.32 4.47
C ALA A 36 3.03 -12.19 4.10
N LEU A 37 2.07 -11.66 3.32
CA LEU A 37 0.92 -12.43 2.85
C LEU A 37 1.33 -13.48 1.82
N SER A 38 0.72 -14.66 1.89
CA SER A 38 0.82 -15.62 0.80
C SER A 38 0.18 -15.06 -0.49
N PRO A 39 0.52 -15.60 -1.68
CA PRO A 39 -0.05 -15.11 -2.93
C PRO A 39 -1.58 -15.09 -2.94
N VAL A 40 -2.23 -16.11 -2.37
CA VAL A 40 -3.70 -16.20 -2.29
C VAL A 40 -4.28 -15.16 -1.35
N GLU A 41 -3.67 -14.94 -0.19
CA GLU A 41 -4.11 -13.91 0.76
C GLU A 41 -3.92 -12.51 0.20
N ARG A 42 -2.82 -12.29 -0.53
CA ARG A 42 -2.54 -11.02 -1.21
C ARG A 42 -3.57 -10.74 -2.30
N ASP A 43 -3.88 -11.71 -3.16
CA ASP A 43 -4.91 -11.56 -4.18
C ASP A 43 -6.30 -11.30 -3.57
N ALA A 44 -6.64 -11.98 -2.47
CA ALA A 44 -7.88 -11.72 -1.74
C ALA A 44 -7.90 -10.32 -1.11
N TYR A 45 -6.77 -9.85 -0.58
CA TYR A 45 -6.63 -8.52 -0.02
C TYR A 45 -6.82 -7.42 -1.08
N GLU A 46 -6.18 -7.57 -2.24
CA GLU A 46 -6.29 -6.62 -3.36
C GLU A 46 -7.70 -6.58 -3.94
N ALA A 47 -8.38 -7.73 -4.03
CA ALA A 47 -9.78 -7.80 -4.46
C ALA A 47 -10.74 -7.13 -3.46
N ALA A 48 -10.48 -7.24 -2.16
CA ALA A 48 -11.27 -6.59 -1.12
C ALA A 48 -11.01 -5.08 -1.02
N HIS A 49 -9.83 -4.63 -1.44
CA HIS A 49 -9.38 -3.25 -1.36
C HIS A 49 -8.85 -2.78 -2.72
N PRO A 50 -9.74 -2.55 -3.70
CA PRO A 50 -9.32 -2.14 -5.03
C PRO A 50 -8.62 -0.77 -4.99
N GLU A 51 -7.65 -0.60 -5.88
CA GLU A 51 -6.99 0.68 -6.11
C GLU A 51 -8.01 1.71 -6.59
N GLN A 52 -7.90 2.95 -6.11
CA GLN A 52 -8.63 4.10 -6.67
C GLN A 52 -7.83 4.71 -7.83
N ASP A 53 -8.46 5.58 -8.64
CA ASP A 53 -7.87 6.10 -9.89
C ASP A 53 -6.43 6.65 -9.72
N GLU A 54 -6.16 7.41 -8.65
CA GLU A 54 -4.82 7.96 -8.38
C GLU A 54 -3.80 6.93 -7.84
N TRP A 55 -4.28 5.77 -7.39
CA TRP A 55 -3.51 4.66 -6.82
C TRP A 55 -3.26 3.54 -7.83
N TYR A 56 -3.65 3.69 -9.08
CA TYR A 56 -3.47 2.68 -10.13
C TYR A 56 -2.02 2.17 -10.26
N GLY A 57 -1.82 0.86 -10.16
CA GLY A 57 -0.50 0.21 -10.20
C GLY A 57 0.31 0.35 -8.91
N PHE A 58 -0.35 0.63 -7.78
CA PHE A 58 0.28 0.68 -6.46
C PHE A 58 0.64 -0.72 -5.95
N TYR A 59 -0.26 -1.69 -6.05
CA TYR A 59 0.04 -3.08 -5.68
C TYR A 59 1.13 -3.68 -6.56
N ALA A 60 1.06 -3.43 -7.88
CA ALA A 60 2.10 -3.85 -8.82
C ALA A 60 3.48 -3.30 -8.42
N TYR A 61 3.55 -2.03 -8.01
CA TYR A 61 4.80 -1.40 -7.57
C TYR A 61 5.48 -2.12 -6.41
N PHE A 62 4.71 -2.58 -5.40
CA PHE A 62 5.25 -3.35 -4.28
C PHE A 62 5.54 -4.80 -4.63
N ARG A 63 4.73 -5.43 -5.49
CA ARG A 63 5.01 -6.81 -5.97
C ARG A 63 6.36 -6.90 -6.67
N GLU A 64 6.75 -5.87 -7.42
CA GLU A 64 8.07 -5.78 -8.08
C GLU A 64 9.23 -5.48 -7.13
N ARG A 65 8.95 -5.05 -5.90
CA ARG A 65 9.93 -4.57 -4.92
C ARG A 65 9.63 -5.21 -3.56
N PRO A 66 9.83 -6.53 -3.40
CA PRO A 66 9.57 -7.21 -2.14
C PRO A 66 10.34 -6.56 -0.98
N TRP A 67 9.78 -6.69 0.21
CA TRP A 67 10.38 -6.16 1.43
C TRP A 67 11.70 -6.92 1.70
N SER A 68 12.81 -6.21 1.89
CA SER A 68 14.16 -6.81 2.09
C SER A 68 14.63 -6.71 3.53
#